data_AF-A0AAU5U971-F1
#
_entry.id   AF-A0AAU5U971-F1
#
_cell.length_a   1.000
_cell.length_b   1.000
_cell.length_c   1.000
_cell.angle_alpha   90.00
_cell.angle_beta   90.00
_cell.angle_gamma   90.00
#
_symmetry.space_group_name_H-M   'P 1'
#
loop_
_entity.id
_entity.type
_entity.pdbx_description
1 polymer ?
#
loop_
_entity_poly.entity_id
_entity_poly.type
_entity_poly.pdbx_seq_one_letter_code
_entity_poly.pdbx_strand_id
1 'polypeptide(L)'
;MTAFTIDMAGPFQPGTGATDLGGPNVGGHQPPHWYEQYGMDFGAPEGTLVRAAFDAHVTRYNPHDPAADTPKVYGAQIFMRAPNDMMGGYYTHIADVPAGLTVGSSVARGDPLGTVCRSGPTTTHLHWALVEIIGGAPGGQYQGTNLHQFFLGITGTDTVTSVTFPQDGSPPMPGGGAGHPRAFLLAGVGGIQEALTALGYDPGPIDGIDGPRTRAAVSAFQRDQGLAEDGQWGEHTHAAMVAALRAKGFLVDGD
;
A
#
# COMPACT_ATOMS: atom_id res chain seq x y z
N MET A 1 -2.07 -25.34 -3.27
CA MET A 1 -2.53 -23.94 -3.39
C MET A 1 -1.96 -23.40 -4.68
N THR A 2 -2.63 -22.47 -5.34
CA THR A 2 -2.14 -21.89 -6.60
C THR A 2 -1.31 -20.67 -6.32
N ALA A 3 -0.22 -20.49 -7.06
CA ALA A 3 0.51 -19.25 -7.07
C ALA A 3 -0.43 -18.07 -7.38
N PHE A 4 -0.12 -16.91 -6.83
CA PHE A 4 -0.85 -15.68 -7.12
C PHE A 4 0.12 -14.51 -7.24
N THR A 5 -0.37 -13.46 -7.88
CA THR A 5 0.38 -12.23 -8.07
C THR A 5 -0.35 -11.09 -7.39
N ILE A 6 0.39 -10.24 -6.69
CA ILE A 6 -0.12 -8.98 -6.17
C ILE A 6 0.68 -7.85 -6.80
N ASP A 7 -0.03 -6.89 -7.36
CA ASP A 7 0.58 -5.65 -7.78
C ASP A 7 0.86 -4.77 -6.56
N MET A 8 2.11 -4.32 -6.43
CA MET A 8 2.60 -3.56 -5.29
C MET A 8 3.23 -2.24 -5.73
N ALA A 9 3.09 -1.20 -4.92
CA ALA A 9 3.77 0.08 -5.10
C ALA A 9 4.88 0.26 -4.04
N GLY A 10 5.74 1.24 -4.25
CA GLY A 10 6.59 1.74 -3.17
C GLY A 10 5.75 2.28 -2.00
N PRO A 11 6.22 2.18 -0.75
CA PRO A 11 5.45 2.61 0.42
C PRO A 11 5.45 4.13 0.64
N PHE A 12 6.22 4.89 -0.14
CA PHE A 12 6.27 6.34 -0.09
C PHE A 12 5.67 6.98 -1.33
N GLN A 13 5.14 8.19 -1.13
CA GLN A 13 4.66 9.03 -2.23
C GLN A 13 5.76 9.41 -3.23
N PRO A 14 5.40 9.71 -4.49
CA PRO A 14 6.35 10.14 -5.51
C PRO A 14 7.25 11.29 -5.07
N GLY A 15 8.53 11.24 -5.47
CA GLY A 15 9.51 12.31 -5.21
C GLY A 15 10.13 12.31 -3.81
N THR A 16 9.84 11.29 -2.98
CA THR A 16 10.42 11.18 -1.63
C THR A 16 11.95 10.98 -1.63
N GLY A 17 12.51 10.38 -2.69
CA GLY A 17 13.97 10.15 -2.81
C GLY A 17 14.50 9.20 -1.73
N ALA A 18 13.87 8.04 -1.58
CA ALA A 18 14.19 7.08 -0.53
C ALA A 18 15.63 6.60 -0.59
N THR A 19 16.24 6.40 0.59
CA THR A 19 17.62 5.93 0.72
C THR A 19 17.69 4.51 1.27
N ASP A 20 18.71 3.77 0.86
CA ASP A 20 19.05 2.43 1.38
C ASP A 20 19.57 2.54 2.82
N LEU A 21 18.86 1.96 3.80
CA LEU A 21 19.33 1.87 5.18
C LEU A 21 19.48 0.44 5.70
N GLY A 22 19.07 -0.57 4.93
CA GLY A 22 19.21 -1.96 5.30
C GLY A 22 18.07 -2.83 4.79
N GLY A 23 18.33 -4.12 4.63
CA GLY A 23 17.34 -5.08 4.18
C GLY A 23 17.47 -6.43 4.87
N PRO A 24 16.69 -7.42 4.42
CA PRO A 24 16.52 -8.68 5.12
C PRO A 24 17.83 -9.39 5.45
N ASN A 25 17.92 -9.92 6.67
CA ASN A 25 19.09 -10.64 7.20
C ASN A 25 20.36 -9.77 7.37
N VAL A 26 20.26 -8.44 7.31
CA VAL A 26 21.39 -7.51 7.52
C VAL A 26 21.20 -6.72 8.82
N GLY A 27 22.29 -6.52 9.56
CA GLY A 27 22.25 -5.71 10.78
C GLY A 27 21.25 -6.24 11.81
N GLY A 28 20.31 -5.40 12.23
CA GLY A 28 19.26 -5.74 13.19
C GLY A 28 18.13 -6.61 12.65
N HIS A 29 18.06 -6.84 11.33
CA HIS A 29 17.00 -7.63 10.69
C HIS A 29 17.32 -9.11 10.79
N GLN A 30 17.06 -9.72 11.95
CA GLN A 30 17.42 -11.11 12.26
C GLN A 30 16.20 -11.91 12.77
N PRO A 31 16.23 -13.25 12.71
CA PRO A 31 15.21 -14.11 13.33
C PRO A 31 15.08 -13.85 14.85
N PRO A 32 13.97 -14.28 15.49
CA PRO A 32 12.97 -15.25 15.00
C PRO A 32 11.73 -14.63 14.35
N HIS A 33 11.55 -13.32 14.45
CA HIS A 33 10.35 -12.67 13.97
C HIS A 33 10.50 -12.34 12.49
N TRP A 34 9.62 -12.87 11.63
CA TRP A 34 9.68 -12.63 10.18
C TRP A 34 9.64 -11.14 9.84
N TYR A 35 8.87 -10.35 10.61
CA TYR A 35 8.72 -8.92 10.40
C TYR A 35 9.97 -8.14 10.78
N GLU A 36 10.89 -8.71 11.56
CA GLU A 36 12.22 -8.18 11.81
C GLU A 36 13.22 -8.73 10.79
N GLN A 37 13.25 -10.06 10.62
CA GLN A 37 14.18 -10.77 9.73
C GLN A 37 14.07 -10.32 8.27
N TYR A 38 12.85 -10.13 7.79
CA TYR A 38 12.56 -9.70 6.41
C TYR A 38 12.19 -8.21 6.32
N GLY A 39 12.60 -7.43 7.33
CA GLY A 39 12.53 -5.98 7.31
C GLY A 39 13.31 -5.36 6.15
N MET A 40 12.83 -4.22 5.68
CA MET A 40 13.45 -3.37 4.68
C MET A 40 13.35 -1.95 5.21
N ASP A 41 14.49 -1.30 5.42
CA ASP A 41 14.58 0.04 5.98
C ASP A 41 14.76 1.06 4.86
N PHE A 42 13.68 1.74 4.53
CA PHE A 42 13.67 2.81 3.53
C PHE A 42 13.78 4.16 4.24
N GLY A 43 14.91 4.83 4.08
CA GLY A 43 15.16 6.14 4.66
C GLY A 43 14.30 7.21 4.00
N ALA A 44 13.68 8.07 4.82
CA ALA A 44 12.91 9.22 4.37
C ALA A 44 12.84 10.28 5.48
N PRO A 45 12.60 11.56 5.15
CA PRO A 45 12.39 12.60 6.16
C PRO A 45 11.23 12.28 7.11
N GLU A 46 11.34 12.70 8.37
CA GLU A 46 10.20 12.73 9.30
C GLU A 46 9.01 13.48 8.69
N GLY A 47 7.80 12.97 8.91
CA GLY A 47 6.57 13.53 8.32
C GLY A 47 6.29 13.05 6.89
N THR A 48 7.17 12.27 6.27
CA THR A 48 6.93 11.70 4.94
C THR A 48 5.71 10.78 4.97
N LEU A 49 4.75 11.00 4.06
CA LEU A 49 3.55 10.17 3.96
C LEU A 49 3.89 8.73 3.59
N VAL A 50 3.42 7.79 4.41
CA VAL A 50 3.46 6.35 4.17
C VAL A 50 2.12 5.89 3.61
N ARG A 51 2.17 5.09 2.55
CA ARG A 51 1.00 4.53 1.87
C ARG A 51 1.02 3.01 1.91
N ALA A 52 -0.16 2.40 1.92
CA ALA A 52 -0.30 0.96 1.76
C ALA A 52 0.26 0.55 0.39
N ALA A 53 1.17 -0.42 0.38
CA ALA A 53 1.83 -0.85 -0.86
C ALA A 53 0.97 -1.82 -1.68
N PHE A 54 -0.06 -2.43 -1.08
CA PHE A 54 -0.94 -3.43 -1.68
C PHE A 54 -2.32 -3.36 -1.00
N ASP A 55 -3.35 -3.88 -1.65
CA ASP A 55 -4.68 -4.01 -1.06
C ASP A 55 -4.64 -5.00 0.09
N ALA A 56 -5.23 -4.67 1.23
CA ALA A 56 -5.10 -5.46 2.44
C ALA A 56 -6.25 -5.24 3.42
N HIS A 57 -6.27 -6.06 4.47
CA HIS A 57 -7.01 -5.78 5.69
C HIS A 57 -6.05 -5.78 6.90
N VAL A 58 -6.31 -4.90 7.87
CA VAL A 58 -5.49 -4.78 9.08
C VAL A 58 -5.77 -5.94 10.01
N THR A 59 -4.73 -6.66 10.43
CA THR A 59 -4.86 -7.88 11.24
C THR A 59 -4.29 -7.74 12.65
N ARG A 60 -3.34 -6.83 12.84
CA ARG A 60 -2.92 -6.32 14.16
C ARG A 60 -2.55 -4.86 14.03
N TYR A 61 -2.81 -4.11 15.09
CA TYR A 61 -2.48 -2.70 15.15
C TYR A 61 -2.06 -2.34 16.57
N ASN A 62 -0.87 -1.77 16.71
CA ASN A 62 -0.40 -1.16 17.94
C ASN A 62 -0.26 0.35 17.65
N PRO A 63 -1.09 1.21 18.26
CA PRO A 63 -1.04 2.64 18.02
C PRO A 63 0.27 3.25 18.56
N HIS A 64 0.67 4.38 17.99
CA HIS A 64 1.84 5.12 18.46
C HIS A 64 1.56 5.73 19.84
N ASP A 65 2.36 5.37 20.84
CA ASP A 65 2.42 6.03 22.13
C ASP A 65 3.83 6.64 22.32
N PRO A 66 3.99 7.96 22.10
CA PRO A 66 5.29 8.62 22.24
C PRO A 66 5.93 8.47 23.63
N ALA A 67 5.14 8.22 24.68
CA ALA A 67 5.66 8.00 26.02
C ALA A 67 6.31 6.60 26.19
N ALA A 68 5.98 5.67 25.30
CA ALA A 68 6.52 4.31 25.27
C ALA A 68 7.68 4.13 24.29
N ASP A 69 8.01 5.16 23.51
CA ASP A 69 9.07 5.10 22.50
C ASP A 69 10.44 4.84 23.14
N THR A 70 11.19 3.94 22.50
CA THR A 70 12.59 3.63 22.79
C THR A 70 13.43 3.85 21.54
N PRO A 71 14.77 3.82 21.62
CA PRO A 71 15.60 3.91 20.42
C PRO A 71 15.37 2.80 19.39
N LYS A 72 14.82 1.64 19.80
CA LYS A 72 14.61 0.47 18.94
C LYS A 72 13.13 0.25 18.57
N VAL A 73 12.23 0.48 19.51
CA VAL A 73 10.79 0.26 19.36
C VAL A 73 10.11 1.60 19.54
N TYR A 74 9.57 2.14 18.45
CA TYR A 74 8.90 3.44 18.43
C TYR A 74 7.96 3.55 17.23
N GLY A 75 7.00 4.47 17.31
CA GLY A 75 5.95 4.62 16.31
C GLY A 75 4.89 3.52 16.40
N ALA A 76 3.83 3.69 15.63
CA ALA A 76 2.79 2.68 15.45
C ALA A 76 3.33 1.47 14.68
N GLN A 77 2.72 0.31 14.94
CA GLN A 77 2.98 -0.95 14.24
C GLN A 77 1.69 -1.45 13.59
N ILE A 78 1.73 -1.68 12.28
CA ILE A 78 0.56 -2.07 11.49
C ILE A 78 0.89 -3.38 10.78
N PHE A 79 0.17 -4.45 11.13
CA PHE A 79 0.23 -5.73 10.43
C PHE A 79 -0.99 -5.86 9.54
N MET A 80 -0.79 -6.14 8.27
CA MET A 80 -1.86 -6.28 7.29
C MET A 80 -1.69 -7.56 6.50
N ARG A 81 -2.79 -8.10 5.98
CA ARG A 81 -2.77 -9.26 5.09
C ARG A 81 -3.50 -8.96 3.80
N ALA A 82 -3.01 -9.51 2.70
CA ALA A 82 -3.71 -9.47 1.43
C ALA A 82 -5.13 -10.09 1.57
N PRO A 83 -6.11 -9.75 0.72
CA PRO A 83 -7.48 -10.23 0.83
C PRO A 83 -7.62 -11.76 0.85
N ASN A 84 -6.65 -12.48 0.28
CA ASN A 84 -6.63 -13.95 0.26
C ASN A 84 -5.93 -14.59 1.48
N ASP A 85 -5.44 -13.79 2.43
CA ASP A 85 -4.71 -14.23 3.63
C ASP A 85 -3.40 -15.01 3.37
N MET A 86 -2.89 -15.02 2.13
CA MET A 86 -1.69 -15.76 1.73
C MET A 86 -0.43 -14.88 1.65
N MET A 87 -0.55 -13.59 2.00
CA MET A 87 0.57 -12.65 2.04
C MET A 87 0.37 -11.69 3.22
N GLY A 88 1.44 -11.40 3.95
CA GLY A 88 1.46 -10.49 5.09
C GLY A 88 2.44 -9.33 4.88
N GLY A 89 2.06 -8.15 5.36
CA GLY A 89 2.89 -6.95 5.41
C GLY A 89 2.97 -6.38 6.82
N TYR A 90 4.11 -5.79 7.16
CA TYR A 90 4.34 -5.13 8.44
C TYR A 90 4.97 -3.75 8.21
N TYR A 91 4.39 -2.73 8.83
CA TYR A 91 4.84 -1.35 8.77
C TYR A 91 5.07 -0.83 10.19
N THR A 92 6.21 -0.20 10.46
CA THR A 92 6.50 0.44 11.76
C THR A 92 7.30 1.72 11.61
N HIS A 93 7.49 2.45 12.71
CA HIS A 93 8.09 3.78 12.75
C HIS A 93 7.18 4.82 12.08
N ILE A 94 5.88 4.68 12.33
CA ILE A 94 4.83 5.52 11.75
C ILE A 94 4.16 6.35 12.85
N ALA A 95 4.00 7.66 12.61
CA ALA A 95 3.17 8.57 13.41
C ALA A 95 1.92 8.96 12.60
N ASP A 96 1.03 9.77 13.19
CA ASP A 96 -0.14 10.35 12.50
C ASP A 96 -1.01 9.33 11.73
N VAL A 97 -1.14 8.11 12.29
CA VAL A 97 -1.99 7.06 11.70
C VAL A 97 -3.45 7.55 11.62
N PRO A 98 -4.15 7.37 10.49
CA PRO A 98 -5.54 7.82 10.36
C PRO A 98 -6.43 7.27 11.49
N ALA A 99 -7.20 8.14 12.15
CA ALA A 99 -7.99 7.79 13.35
C ALA A 99 -9.00 6.65 13.14
N GLY A 100 -9.43 6.40 11.89
CA GLY A 100 -10.33 5.30 11.55
C GLY A 100 -9.65 3.95 11.33
N LEU A 101 -8.32 3.91 11.23
CA LEU A 101 -7.57 2.68 10.98
C LEU A 101 -7.55 1.81 12.24
N THR A 102 -8.21 0.66 12.16
CA THR A 102 -8.34 -0.30 13.26
C THR A 102 -8.19 -1.73 12.76
N VAL A 103 -8.02 -2.71 13.66
CA VAL A 103 -8.04 -4.12 13.27
C VAL A 103 -9.36 -4.46 12.58
N GLY A 104 -9.27 -5.08 11.40
CA GLY A 104 -10.40 -5.38 10.52
C GLY A 104 -10.67 -4.32 9.44
N SER A 105 -10.00 -3.16 9.49
CA SER A 105 -10.12 -2.16 8.43
C SER A 105 -9.55 -2.68 7.12
N SER A 106 -10.29 -2.50 6.02
CA SER A 106 -9.75 -2.66 4.67
C SER A 106 -8.96 -1.42 4.28
N VAL A 107 -7.82 -1.61 3.63
CA VAL A 107 -7.02 -0.56 3.00
C VAL A 107 -6.76 -0.95 1.56
N ALA A 108 -6.86 0.01 0.66
CA ALA A 108 -6.42 -0.17 -0.72
C ALA A 108 -4.97 0.27 -0.88
N ARG A 109 -4.29 -0.29 -1.88
CA ARG A 109 -3.00 0.18 -2.32
C ARG A 109 -3.06 1.68 -2.61
N GLY A 110 -2.16 2.43 -1.97
CA GLY A 110 -2.08 3.89 -2.06
C GLY A 110 -2.76 4.61 -0.91
N ASP A 111 -3.60 3.96 -0.11
CA ASP A 111 -4.24 4.60 1.04
C ASP A 111 -3.21 5.04 2.08
N PRO A 112 -3.42 6.19 2.75
CA PRO A 112 -2.51 6.68 3.77
C PRO A 112 -2.49 5.74 4.99
N LEU A 113 -1.29 5.41 5.48
CA LEU A 113 -1.09 4.65 6.71
C LEU A 113 -0.56 5.52 7.86
N GLY A 114 -0.08 6.73 7.56
CA GLY A 114 0.49 7.68 8.52
C GLY A 114 1.74 8.33 7.94
N THR A 115 2.61 8.84 8.80
CA THR A 115 3.85 9.54 8.41
C THR A 115 5.08 8.90 9.03
N VAL A 116 6.24 8.99 8.39
CA VAL A 116 7.51 8.51 8.96
C VAL A 116 7.79 9.25 10.28
N CYS A 117 8.00 8.49 11.34
CA CYS A 117 8.25 8.98 12.69
C CYS A 117 9.77 9.06 12.96
N ARG A 118 10.17 10.06 13.76
CA ARG A 118 11.51 10.14 14.34
C ARG A 118 11.47 9.73 15.81
N SER A 119 12.42 8.90 16.23
CA SER A 119 12.73 8.67 17.65
C SER A 119 14.18 9.03 17.95
N GLY A 120 14.38 10.10 18.72
CA GLY A 120 15.70 10.54 19.18
C GLY A 120 16.71 10.79 18.04
N PRO A 121 17.97 10.34 18.18
CA PRO A 121 19.02 10.55 17.18
C PRO A 121 19.01 9.55 16.02
N THR A 122 18.04 8.61 16.00
CA THR A 122 17.98 7.56 14.98
C THR A 122 17.69 8.15 13.60
N THR A 123 18.37 7.63 12.57
CA THR A 123 18.06 7.99 11.18
C THR A 123 16.61 7.68 10.87
N THR A 124 15.87 8.64 10.31
CA THR A 124 14.44 8.50 10.04
C THR A 124 14.20 7.56 8.86
N HIS A 125 13.35 6.57 9.07
CA HIS A 125 13.07 5.54 8.08
C HIS A 125 11.71 4.90 8.32
N LEU A 126 11.18 4.27 7.28
CA LEU A 126 10.14 3.26 7.40
C LEU A 126 10.80 1.89 7.47
N HIS A 127 10.47 1.10 8.48
CA HIS A 127 10.73 -0.33 8.47
C HIS A 127 9.50 -1.04 7.89
N TRP A 128 9.68 -1.67 6.73
CA TRP A 128 8.63 -2.37 6.00
C TRP A 128 9.03 -3.82 5.71
N ALA A 129 8.19 -4.80 6.07
CA ALA A 129 8.47 -6.22 5.81
C ALA A 129 7.31 -6.87 5.04
N LEU A 130 7.66 -7.85 4.20
CA LEU A 130 6.71 -8.66 3.43
C LEU A 130 7.01 -10.14 3.60
N VAL A 131 5.95 -10.94 3.62
CA VAL A 131 6.05 -12.39 3.76
C VAL A 131 4.97 -13.09 2.97
N GLU A 132 5.31 -14.23 2.39
CA GLU A 132 4.34 -15.21 1.95
C GLU A 132 3.83 -16.03 3.13
N ILE A 133 2.54 -16.30 3.15
CA ILE A 133 1.90 -17.18 4.13
C ILE A 133 1.44 -18.43 3.36
N ILE A 134 2.33 -19.40 3.23
CA ILE A 134 2.11 -20.66 2.51
C ILE A 134 1.01 -21.43 3.22
N GLY A 135 -0.08 -21.72 2.53
CA GLY A 135 -1.25 -22.36 3.13
C GLY A 135 -2.26 -21.37 3.75
N GLY A 136 -1.96 -20.07 3.72
CA GLY A 136 -2.81 -19.00 4.25
C GLY A 136 -2.84 -18.91 5.77
N ALA A 137 -3.24 -17.76 6.29
CA ALA A 137 -3.45 -17.57 7.73
C ALA A 137 -4.69 -18.35 8.23
N PRO A 138 -4.77 -18.71 9.53
CA PRO A 138 -3.77 -18.46 10.58
C PRO A 138 -2.67 -19.53 10.70
N GLY A 139 -2.81 -20.68 10.03
CA GLY A 139 -1.95 -21.86 10.21
C GLY A 139 -0.78 -22.00 9.22
N GLY A 140 -0.64 -21.05 8.29
CA GLY A 140 0.35 -21.12 7.22
C GLY A 140 1.79 -20.95 7.68
N GLN A 141 2.71 -21.36 6.81
CA GLN A 141 4.15 -21.19 6.99
C GLN A 141 4.60 -19.88 6.38
N TYR A 142 5.48 -19.18 7.08
CA TYR A 142 5.91 -17.84 6.72
C TYR A 142 7.24 -17.92 5.96
N GLN A 143 7.25 -17.47 4.72
CA GLN A 143 8.44 -17.43 3.88
C GLN A 143 8.64 -16.00 3.35
N GLY A 144 9.69 -15.33 3.81
CA GLY A 144 10.09 -14.03 3.28
C GLY A 144 11.20 -14.17 2.25
N THR A 145 11.55 -13.04 1.63
CA THR A 145 12.67 -12.94 0.68
C THR A 145 13.24 -11.53 0.72
N ASN A 146 14.40 -11.33 0.09
CA ASN A 146 15.00 -10.02 -0.05
C ASN A 146 14.48 -9.30 -1.29
N LEU A 147 13.43 -8.49 -1.11
CA LEU A 147 12.90 -7.58 -2.14
C LEU A 147 13.42 -6.14 -1.96
N HIS A 148 14.40 -5.91 -1.08
CA HIS A 148 14.79 -4.58 -0.65
C HIS A 148 15.26 -3.70 -1.81
N GLN A 149 16.29 -4.15 -2.56
CA GLN A 149 16.84 -3.38 -3.68
C GLN A 149 15.81 -3.15 -4.79
N PHE A 150 14.92 -4.12 -4.98
CA PHE A 150 13.85 -4.02 -5.94
C PHE A 150 12.85 -2.92 -5.56
N PHE A 151 12.36 -2.94 -4.32
CA PHE A 151 11.45 -1.91 -3.84
C PHE A 151 12.12 -0.55 -3.68
N LEU A 152 13.40 -0.51 -3.32
CA LEU A 152 14.16 0.74 -3.27
C LEU A 152 14.16 1.44 -4.63
N GLY A 153 14.31 0.68 -5.73
CA GLY A 153 14.29 1.22 -7.09
C GLY A 153 12.95 1.80 -7.56
N ILE A 154 11.84 1.42 -6.92
CA ILE A 154 10.49 1.96 -7.23
C ILE A 154 9.90 2.78 -6.08
N THR A 155 10.62 2.96 -4.98
CA THR A 155 10.12 3.72 -3.84
C THR A 155 10.12 5.20 -4.17
N GLY A 156 8.99 5.86 -3.91
CA GLY A 156 8.82 7.26 -4.28
C GLY A 156 8.65 7.48 -5.78
N THR A 157 8.06 6.52 -6.48
CA THR A 157 7.54 6.66 -7.84
C THR A 157 6.06 6.23 -7.89
N ASP A 158 5.37 6.51 -8.99
CA ASP A 158 4.04 5.96 -9.29
C ASP A 158 4.09 4.56 -9.94
N THR A 159 5.26 3.91 -9.89
CA THR A 159 5.46 2.59 -10.47
C THR A 159 4.84 1.53 -9.59
N VAL A 160 4.01 0.68 -10.20
CA VAL A 160 3.49 -0.55 -9.61
C VAL A 160 4.26 -1.72 -10.17
N THR A 161 4.37 -2.79 -9.41
CA THR A 161 5.04 -3.99 -9.85
C THR A 161 4.37 -5.22 -9.29
N SER A 162 4.21 -6.21 -10.15
CA SER A 162 3.71 -7.51 -9.75
C SER A 162 4.74 -8.22 -8.88
N VAL A 163 4.31 -8.80 -7.76
CA VAL A 163 5.09 -9.75 -6.96
C VAL A 163 4.35 -11.07 -6.95
N THR A 164 5.03 -12.13 -7.38
CA THR A 164 4.51 -13.49 -7.41
C THR A 164 4.80 -14.19 -6.09
N PHE A 165 3.76 -14.83 -5.54
CA PHE A 165 3.77 -15.66 -4.33
C PHE A 165 3.47 -17.11 -4.75
N PRO A 166 4.50 -17.98 -4.87
CA PRO A 166 4.38 -19.29 -5.52
C PRO A 166 3.49 -20.32 -4.81
N GLN A 167 3.33 -20.21 -3.49
CA GLN A 167 2.62 -21.15 -2.61
C GLN A 167 3.20 -22.58 -2.61
N ASP A 168 4.47 -22.74 -2.99
CA ASP A 168 5.15 -24.02 -3.11
C ASP A 168 6.44 -24.13 -2.26
N GLY A 169 6.74 -23.09 -1.45
CA GLY A 169 7.93 -23.02 -0.62
C GLY A 169 9.12 -22.30 -1.27
N SER A 170 9.05 -21.99 -2.57
CA SER A 170 9.98 -21.05 -3.18
C SER A 170 9.71 -19.61 -2.73
N PRO A 171 10.74 -18.75 -2.65
CA PRO A 171 10.56 -17.39 -2.16
C PRO A 171 9.71 -16.55 -3.12
N PRO A 172 9.01 -15.51 -2.63
CA PRO A 172 8.39 -14.51 -3.49
C PRO A 172 9.38 -13.87 -4.45
N MET A 173 8.92 -13.46 -5.61
CA MET A 173 9.78 -12.85 -6.64
C MET A 173 9.04 -11.71 -7.35
N PRO A 174 9.76 -10.66 -7.77
CA PRO A 174 9.23 -9.70 -8.73
C PRO A 174 8.74 -10.39 -10.00
N GLY A 175 7.63 -9.93 -10.55
CA GLY A 175 7.24 -10.21 -11.92
C GLY A 175 8.36 -9.72 -12.86
N GLY A 176 8.74 -10.52 -13.85
CA GLY A 176 9.95 -10.34 -14.66
C GLY A 176 9.98 -9.12 -15.60
N GLY A 177 9.37 -7.99 -15.25
CA GLY A 177 9.38 -6.74 -16.00
C GLY A 177 9.80 -5.53 -15.14
N ALA A 178 10.28 -4.47 -15.79
CA ALA A 178 10.33 -3.15 -15.14
C ALA A 178 8.91 -2.77 -14.74
N GLY A 179 8.70 -2.33 -13.51
CA GLY A 179 7.36 -2.06 -12.98
C GLY A 179 6.52 -1.21 -13.94
N HIS A 180 5.21 -1.48 -13.95
CA HIS A 180 4.25 -0.88 -14.86
C HIS A 180 3.47 0.23 -14.14
N PRO A 181 2.97 1.24 -14.85
CA PRO A 181 2.06 2.20 -14.21
C PRO A 181 0.81 1.46 -13.71
N ARG A 182 0.26 1.89 -12.57
CA ARG A 182 -0.98 1.31 -12.02
C ARG A 182 -2.07 1.31 -13.09
N ALA A 183 -2.65 0.14 -13.36
CA ALA A 183 -3.87 0.03 -14.16
C ALA A 183 -5.10 0.12 -13.25
N PHE A 184 -6.11 0.86 -13.70
CA PHE A 184 -7.43 0.92 -13.07
C PHE A 184 -8.43 0.17 -13.94
N LEU A 185 -9.20 -0.73 -13.33
CA LEU A 185 -10.32 -1.40 -13.98
C LEU A 185 -11.62 -0.66 -13.66
N LEU A 186 -12.12 0.16 -14.58
CA LEU A 186 -13.33 0.97 -14.36
C LEU A 186 -14.65 0.22 -14.62
N ALA A 187 -14.61 -1.12 -14.66
CA ALA A 187 -15.76 -1.97 -14.97
C ALA A 187 -16.77 -2.13 -13.82
N GLY A 188 -16.41 -1.70 -12.61
CA GLY A 188 -17.27 -1.83 -11.43
C GLY A 188 -17.00 -0.75 -10.38
N VAL A 189 -17.92 -0.64 -9.43
CA VAL A 189 -17.88 0.42 -8.40
C VAL A 189 -16.58 0.40 -7.60
N GLY A 190 -16.03 -0.77 -7.27
CA GLY A 190 -14.75 -0.87 -6.55
C GLY A 190 -13.60 -0.18 -7.31
N GLY A 191 -13.47 -0.42 -8.61
CA GLY A 191 -12.43 0.22 -9.42
C GLY A 191 -12.67 1.71 -9.63
N ILE A 192 -13.93 2.16 -9.66
CA ILE A 192 -14.28 3.59 -9.67
C ILE A 192 -13.88 4.25 -8.33
N GLN A 193 -14.14 3.59 -7.20
CA GLN A 193 -13.72 4.07 -5.88
C GLN A 193 -12.19 4.17 -5.81
N GLU A 194 -11.45 3.17 -6.30
CA GLU A 194 -9.99 3.24 -6.38
C GLU A 194 -9.49 4.41 -7.23
N ALA A 195 -10.10 4.62 -8.40
CA ALA A 195 -9.73 5.70 -9.31
C ALA A 195 -10.03 7.08 -8.71
N LEU A 196 -11.18 7.24 -8.04
CA LEU A 196 -11.51 8.46 -7.32
C LEU A 196 -10.48 8.78 -6.23
N THR A 197 -10.10 7.78 -5.42
CA THR A 197 -9.04 7.92 -4.41
C THR A 197 -7.71 8.33 -5.06
N ALA A 198 -7.30 7.69 -6.14
CA ALA A 198 -6.07 8.02 -6.87
C ALA A 198 -6.08 9.41 -7.50
N LEU A 199 -7.26 9.91 -7.86
CA LEU A 199 -7.48 11.27 -8.37
C LEU A 199 -7.60 12.32 -7.26
N GLY A 200 -7.64 11.91 -5.99
CA GLY A 200 -7.67 12.80 -4.82
C GLY A 200 -9.06 13.05 -4.23
N TYR A 201 -10.07 12.27 -4.61
CA TYR A 201 -11.42 12.32 -4.06
C TYR A 201 -11.61 11.27 -2.95
N ASP A 202 -12.62 11.45 -2.11
CA ASP A 202 -12.94 10.53 -1.02
C ASP A 202 -14.29 9.81 -1.26
N PRO A 203 -14.28 8.62 -1.88
CA PRO A 203 -15.50 7.87 -2.15
C PRO A 203 -15.99 7.05 -0.94
N GLY A 204 -15.30 7.10 0.19
CA GLY A 204 -15.46 6.17 1.30
C GLY A 204 -14.69 4.86 1.12
N PRO A 205 -15.05 3.80 1.86
CA PRO A 205 -14.41 2.50 1.72
C PRO A 205 -14.51 1.97 0.28
N ILE A 206 -13.47 1.27 -0.17
CA ILE A 206 -13.48 0.56 -1.46
C ILE A 206 -14.19 -0.78 -1.24
N ASP A 207 -15.51 -0.71 -1.06
CA ASP A 207 -16.39 -1.82 -0.74
C ASP A 207 -17.23 -2.29 -1.94
N GLY A 208 -17.10 -1.61 -3.09
CA GLY A 208 -17.86 -1.88 -4.30
C GLY A 208 -19.33 -1.47 -4.21
N ILE A 209 -19.72 -0.66 -3.21
CA ILE A 209 -21.09 -0.18 -3.02
C ILE A 209 -21.20 1.25 -3.52
N ASP A 210 -22.16 1.51 -4.43
CA ASP A 210 -22.48 2.88 -4.85
C ASP A 210 -23.26 3.60 -3.74
N GLY A 211 -22.52 4.06 -2.73
CA GLY A 211 -23.04 4.73 -1.55
C GLY A 211 -23.11 6.25 -1.70
N PRO A 212 -23.70 6.96 -0.71
CA PRO A 212 -23.74 8.42 -0.70
C PRO A 212 -22.35 9.09 -0.80
N ARG A 213 -21.31 8.49 -0.19
CA ARG A 213 -19.94 9.01 -0.27
C ARG A 213 -19.35 8.84 -1.68
N THR A 214 -19.56 7.67 -2.30
CA THR A 214 -19.12 7.42 -3.68
C THR A 214 -19.79 8.39 -4.65
N ARG A 215 -21.12 8.57 -4.58
CA ARG A 215 -21.84 9.55 -5.41
C ARG A 215 -21.38 11.00 -5.17
N ALA A 216 -21.08 11.36 -3.92
CA ALA A 216 -20.54 12.69 -3.61
C ALA A 216 -19.13 12.89 -4.22
N ALA A 217 -18.27 11.88 -4.17
CA ALA A 217 -16.95 11.92 -4.80
C ALA A 217 -17.05 11.99 -6.33
N VAL A 218 -17.96 11.23 -6.94
CA VAL A 218 -18.26 11.33 -8.39
C VAL A 218 -18.73 12.72 -8.76
N SER A 219 -19.66 13.29 -7.99
CA SER A 219 -20.19 14.65 -8.21
C SER A 219 -19.09 15.72 -8.11
N ALA A 220 -18.20 15.61 -7.12
CA ALA A 220 -17.05 16.50 -7.00
C ALA A 220 -16.08 16.36 -8.18
N PHE A 221 -15.80 15.13 -8.62
CA PHE A 221 -14.99 14.89 -9.80
C PHE A 221 -15.63 15.48 -11.07
N GLN A 222 -16.93 15.26 -11.28
CA GLN A 222 -17.68 15.82 -12.40
C GLN A 222 -17.57 17.34 -12.45
N ARG A 223 -17.74 18.02 -11.30
CA ARG A 223 -17.57 19.47 -11.19
C ARG A 223 -16.20 19.94 -11.67
N ASP A 224 -15.15 19.28 -11.19
CA ASP A 224 -13.77 19.66 -11.49
C ASP A 224 -13.41 19.39 -12.97
N GLN A 225 -14.13 18.47 -13.62
CA GLN A 225 -14.05 18.20 -15.05
C GLN A 225 -15.02 19.03 -15.91
N GLY A 226 -15.83 19.91 -15.32
CA GLY A 226 -16.82 20.73 -16.03
C GLY A 226 -18.01 19.94 -16.58
N LEU A 227 -18.36 18.81 -15.95
CA LEU A 227 -19.51 17.97 -16.28
C LEU A 227 -20.74 18.33 -15.42
N ALA A 228 -21.89 17.76 -15.76
CA ALA A 228 -23.07 17.83 -14.89
C ALA A 228 -22.82 17.05 -13.59
N GLU A 229 -23.04 17.69 -12.44
CA GLU A 229 -22.78 17.16 -11.10
C GLU A 229 -23.89 16.20 -10.59
N ASP A 230 -24.32 15.25 -11.40
CA ASP A 230 -25.42 14.33 -11.05
C ASP A 230 -25.00 13.19 -10.11
N GLY A 231 -23.69 13.03 -9.85
CA GLY A 231 -23.12 12.00 -8.99
C GLY A 231 -23.25 10.59 -9.57
N GLN A 232 -23.64 10.46 -10.83
CA GLN A 232 -23.84 9.18 -11.51
C GLN A 232 -22.64 8.83 -12.38
N TRP A 233 -22.32 7.55 -12.42
CA TRP A 233 -21.29 7.04 -13.31
C TRP A 233 -21.85 6.83 -14.73
N GLY A 234 -21.76 7.87 -15.56
CA GLY A 234 -22.16 7.84 -16.97
C GLY A 234 -20.98 7.87 -17.95
N GLU A 235 -21.26 7.71 -19.25
CA GLU A 235 -20.26 7.66 -20.32
C GLU A 235 -19.31 8.89 -20.31
N HIS A 236 -19.85 10.09 -20.13
CA HIS A 236 -19.04 11.31 -20.04
C HIS A 236 -18.12 11.31 -18.82
N THR A 237 -18.61 10.84 -17.67
CA THR A 237 -17.83 10.73 -16.43
C THR A 237 -16.73 9.67 -16.58
N HIS A 238 -17.05 8.53 -17.19
CA HIS A 238 -16.09 7.49 -17.51
C HIS A 238 -14.96 8.04 -18.40
N ALA A 239 -15.30 8.65 -19.53
CA ALA A 239 -14.32 9.21 -20.46
C ALA A 239 -13.42 10.27 -19.80
N ALA A 240 -14.01 11.16 -18.98
CA ALA A 240 -13.24 12.15 -18.23
C ALA A 240 -12.31 11.50 -17.20
N MET A 241 -12.74 10.44 -16.52
CA MET A 241 -11.91 9.72 -15.55
C MET A 241 -10.73 9.02 -16.22
N VAL A 242 -10.96 8.34 -17.34
CA VAL A 242 -9.89 7.74 -18.15
C VAL A 242 -8.86 8.78 -18.56
N ALA A 243 -9.32 9.93 -19.06
CA ALA A 243 -8.42 11.02 -19.44
C ALA A 243 -7.62 11.55 -18.23
N ALA A 244 -8.27 11.76 -17.08
CA ALA A 244 -7.63 12.23 -15.86
C ALA A 244 -6.59 11.23 -15.31
N LEU A 245 -6.89 9.93 -15.34
CA LEU A 245 -5.97 8.86 -14.94
C LEU A 245 -4.75 8.81 -15.87
N ARG A 246 -4.97 8.83 -17.20
CA ARG A 246 -3.89 8.84 -18.19
C ARG A 246 -3.04 10.10 -18.11
N ALA A 247 -3.64 11.27 -17.81
CA ALA A 247 -2.91 12.51 -17.57
C ALA A 247 -1.98 12.44 -16.34
N LYS A 248 -2.29 11.59 -15.37
CA LYS A 248 -1.42 11.25 -14.23
C LYS A 248 -0.48 10.08 -14.50
N GLY A 249 -0.47 9.54 -15.71
CA GLY A 249 0.42 8.43 -16.11
C GLY A 249 -0.10 7.04 -15.74
N PHE A 250 -1.35 6.91 -15.28
CA PHE A 250 -1.96 5.61 -14.99
C PHE A 250 -2.49 4.93 -16.25
N LEU A 251 -2.54 3.59 -16.22
CA LEU A 251 -3.20 2.77 -17.22
C LEU A 251 -4.69 2.59 -16.84
N VAL A 252 -5.51 2.25 -17.83
CA VAL A 252 -6.91 1.83 -17.62
C VAL A 252 -7.11 0.54 -18.39
N ASP A 253 -7.56 -0.51 -17.69
CA ASP A 253 -7.83 -1.82 -18.28
C ASP A 253 -9.27 -1.91 -18.78
N GLY A 254 -9.43 -2.52 -19.97
CA GLY A 254 -10.76 -2.81 -20.55
C GLY A 254 -11.32 -1.73 -21.48
N ASP A 255 -10.53 -0.73 -21.87
CA ASP A 255 -10.81 0.21 -22.96
C ASP A 255 -10.32 -0.28 -24.34
#